data_AF-A0A920VXH8-F1
#
_entry.id   AF-A0A920VXH8-F1
#
_cell.length_a   1.000
_cell.length_b   1.000
_cell.length_c   1.000
_cell.angle_alpha   90.00
_cell.angle_beta   90.00
_cell.angle_gamma   90.00
#
_symmetry.space_group_name_H-M   'P 1'
#
loop_
_entity.id
_entity.type
_entity.pdbx_description
1 polymer ?
#
loop_
_entity_poly.entity_id
_entity_poly.type
_entity_poly.pdbx_seq_one_letter_code
_entity_poly.pdbx_strand_id
1 'polypeptide(L)'
;MWLSQKNPDEIIEEKGLKQVTDSSEIEKVIDKVLEKNSSQLEQYKSGKEKLFGFFVGQVMKESKGKANPEQVNKLLKDKLKE
;
A
#
# COMPACT_ATOMS: atom_id res chain seq x y z
N MET A 1 -23.51 -37.99 -13.06
CA MET A 1 -22.55 -37.61 -11.99
C MET A 1 -22.46 -36.09 -12.00
N TRP A 2 -22.86 -35.46 -10.90
CA TRP A 2 -23.12 -34.02 -10.82
C TRP A 2 -21.84 -33.18 -10.76
N LEU A 3 -21.92 -32.04 -11.44
CA LEU A 3 -21.06 -30.88 -11.50
C LEU A 3 -20.38 -30.53 -10.16
N SER A 4 -19.07 -30.34 -10.17
CA SER A 4 -18.39 -29.41 -9.27
C SER A 4 -17.21 -28.78 -9.99
N GLN A 5 -17.59 -27.79 -10.77
CA GLN A 5 -16.86 -26.59 -11.10
C GLN A 5 -16.39 -25.95 -9.78
N LYS A 6 -15.25 -26.38 -9.24
CA LYS A 6 -14.53 -25.64 -8.20
C LYS A 6 -13.29 -25.07 -8.84
N ASN A 7 -13.34 -23.74 -8.97
CA ASN A 7 -12.32 -22.90 -9.57
C ASN A 7 -10.95 -23.18 -8.92
N PRO A 8 -9.86 -23.31 -9.71
CA PRO A 8 -8.50 -23.36 -9.17
C PRO A 8 -8.06 -22.10 -8.42
N ASP A 9 -8.86 -21.03 -8.42
CA ASP A 9 -8.56 -19.76 -7.76
C ASP A 9 -8.63 -19.80 -6.23
N GLU A 10 -9.15 -20.87 -5.61
CA GLU A 10 -9.33 -20.92 -4.14
C GLU A 10 -8.17 -21.56 -3.35
N ILE A 11 -7.02 -21.88 -3.97
CA ILE A 11 -5.91 -22.53 -3.26
C ILE A 11 -4.57 -21.85 -3.54
N ILE A 12 -4.47 -20.54 -3.27
CA ILE A 12 -3.17 -19.89 -3.00
C ILE A 12 -3.32 -18.90 -1.83
N GLU A 13 -3.94 -19.36 -0.73
CA GLU A 13 -3.98 -18.63 0.56
C GLU A 13 -2.96 -19.16 1.58
N GLU A 14 -2.06 -20.08 1.20
CA GLU A 14 -1.21 -20.78 2.19
C GLU A 14 0.24 -20.27 2.33
N LYS A 15 0.61 -19.20 1.64
CA LYS A 15 1.90 -18.52 1.93
C LYS A 15 1.70 -17.02 1.87
N GLY A 16 1.39 -16.42 3.02
CA GLY A 16 1.38 -14.97 3.29
C GLY A 16 2.74 -14.27 3.12
N LEU A 17 3.56 -14.77 2.19
CA LEU A 17 4.87 -14.34 1.75
C LEU A 17 4.93 -14.10 0.24
N LYS A 18 3.82 -14.23 -0.50
CA LYS A 18 3.71 -13.50 -1.77
C LYS A 18 3.74 -12.04 -1.38
N GLN A 19 4.88 -11.38 -1.63
CA GLN A 19 4.96 -9.93 -1.67
C GLN A 19 3.64 -9.43 -2.26
N VAL A 20 3.01 -8.47 -1.60
CA VAL A 20 1.86 -7.80 -2.20
C VAL A 20 2.44 -6.99 -3.36
N THR A 21 2.60 -7.64 -4.51
CA THR A 21 3.05 -7.04 -5.78
C THR A 21 1.92 -6.31 -6.45
N ASP A 22 0.68 -6.48 -5.98
CA ASP A 22 -0.47 -5.70 -6.40
C ASP A 22 -0.29 -4.25 -5.95
N SER A 23 0.28 -3.44 -6.84
CA SER A 23 0.39 -1.99 -6.69
C SER A 23 -0.94 -1.38 -6.26
N SER A 24 -2.07 -1.91 -6.76
CA SER A 24 -3.43 -1.49 -6.41
C SER A 24 -3.75 -1.61 -4.91
N GLU A 25 -3.26 -2.66 -4.23
CA GLU A 25 -3.45 -2.82 -2.78
C GLU A 25 -2.59 -1.82 -2.01
N ILE A 26 -1.34 -1.61 -2.47
CA ILE A 26 -0.43 -0.63 -1.88
C ILE A 26 -1.00 0.79 -2.05
N GLU A 27 -1.54 1.12 -3.23
CA GLU A 27 -2.16 2.41 -3.52
C GLU A 27 -3.35 2.69 -2.61
N LYS A 28 -4.24 1.70 -2.38
CA LYS A 28 -5.34 1.84 -1.41
C LYS A 28 -4.84 2.11 0.00
N VAL A 29 -3.76 1.43 0.42
CA VAL A 29 -3.15 1.67 1.74
C VAL A 29 -2.55 3.07 1.80
N ILE A 30 -1.88 3.53 0.74
CA ILE A 30 -1.34 4.88 0.64
C ILE A 30 -2.47 5.90 0.75
N ASP A 31 -3.54 5.78 -0.03
CA ASP A 31 -4.70 6.66 0.04
C ASP A 31 -5.25 6.75 1.46
N LYS A 32 -5.51 5.60 2.07
CA LYS A 32 -6.01 5.53 3.44
C LYS A 32 -5.07 6.19 4.46
N VAL A 33 -3.75 6.05 4.27
CA VAL A 33 -2.75 6.71 5.11
C VAL A 33 -2.76 8.23 4.89
N LEU A 34 -2.83 8.69 3.64
CA LEU A 34 -2.90 10.12 3.32
C LEU A 34 -4.19 10.76 3.85
N GLU A 35 -5.33 10.10 3.66
CA GLU A 35 -6.62 10.52 4.19
C GLU A 35 -6.63 10.59 5.72
N LYS A 36 -6.08 9.59 6.40
CA LYS A 36 -5.96 9.60 7.87
C LYS A 36 -5.02 10.67 8.41
N ASN A 37 -4.07 11.13 7.59
CA ASN A 37 -3.01 12.05 7.98
C ASN A 37 -3.08 13.33 7.11
N SER A 38 -4.29 13.87 6.91
CA SER A 38 -4.49 15.05 6.04
C SER A 38 -3.68 16.25 6.52
N SER A 39 -3.56 16.46 7.84
CA SER A 39 -2.77 17.56 8.40
C SER A 39 -1.29 17.44 8.06
N GLN A 40 -0.73 16.23 8.08
CA GLN A 40 0.63 15.95 7.67
C GLN A 40 0.79 16.09 6.15
N LEU A 41 -0.26 15.78 5.38
CA LEU A 41 -0.24 15.94 3.93
C LEU A 41 -0.16 17.43 3.57
N GLU A 42 -0.93 18.29 4.23
CA GLU A 42 -0.85 19.74 4.09
C GLU A 42 0.52 20.29 4.47
N GLN A 43 1.10 19.79 5.58
CA GLN A 43 2.45 20.18 5.98
C GLN A 43 3.51 19.72 4.97
N TYR A 44 3.35 18.53 4.37
CA TYR A 44 4.23 18.04 3.31
C TYR A 44 4.13 18.94 2.07
N LYS A 45 2.90 19.27 1.64
CA LYS A 45 2.64 20.23 0.54
C LYS A 45 3.18 21.63 0.85
N SER A 46 3.29 22.00 2.13
CA SER A 46 3.94 23.24 2.59
C SER A 46 5.47 23.20 2.56
N GLY A 47 6.07 22.14 2.00
CA GLY A 47 7.53 22.01 1.87
C GLY A 47 8.22 21.22 2.97
N LYS A 48 7.48 20.57 3.88
CA LYS A 48 8.09 19.68 4.89
C LYS A 48 8.36 18.29 4.31
N GLU A 49 9.39 18.19 3.47
CA GLU A 49 9.81 16.94 2.82
C GLU A 49 10.12 15.80 3.80
N LYS A 50 10.48 16.13 5.06
CA LYS A 50 10.70 15.14 6.13
C LYS A 50 9.47 14.27 6.42
N LEU A 51 8.27 14.76 6.10
CA LEU A 51 7.02 13.99 6.28
C LEU A 51 6.90 12.84 5.28
N PHE A 52 7.67 12.85 4.19
CA PHE A 52 7.72 11.73 3.26
C PHE A 52 8.11 10.42 3.97
N GLY A 53 9.17 10.45 4.78
CA GLY A 53 9.60 9.28 5.56
C GLY A 53 8.57 8.84 6.59
N PHE A 54 7.79 9.78 7.15
CA PHE A 54 6.67 9.47 8.03
C PHE A 54 5.59 8.67 7.29
N PHE A 55 5.19 9.12 6.10
CA PHE A 55 4.19 8.41 5.28
C PHE A 55 4.67 7.02 4.84
N VAL A 56 5.93 6.89 4.40
CA VAL A 56 6.51 5.58 4.09
C VAL A 56 6.39 4.63 5.28
N GLY A 57 6.75 5.09 6.49
CA GLY A 57 6.61 4.30 7.71
C GLY A 57 5.16 3.91 8.04
N GLN A 58 4.21 4.83 7.86
CA GLN A 58 2.78 4.55 8.07
C GLN A 58 2.24 3.51 7.07
N VAL A 59 2.63 3.60 5.80
CA VAL A 59 2.23 2.64 4.75
C VAL A 59 2.83 1.26 5.03
N MET A 60 4.11 1.18 5.39
CA MET A 60 4.75 -0.08 5.79
C MET A 60 4.02 -0.73 6.98
N LYS A 61 3.58 0.10 7.95
CA LYS A 61 2.83 -0.35 9.13
C LYS A 61 1.42 -0.84 8.79
N GLU A 62 0.62 -0.08 8.04
CA GLU A 62 -0.73 -0.51 7.62
C GLU A 62 -0.67 -1.73 6.71
N SER A 63 0.36 -1.84 5.87
CA SER A 63 0.60 -3.02 5.03
C SER A 63 1.09 -4.24 5.84
N LYS A 64 1.31 -4.12 7.15
CA LYS A 64 1.86 -5.19 8.02
C LYS A 64 3.19 -5.77 7.49
N GLY A 65 4.03 -4.91 6.92
CA GLY A 65 5.31 -5.33 6.31
C GLY A 65 5.18 -6.14 5.02
N LYS A 66 3.98 -6.24 4.42
CA LYS A 66 3.75 -6.97 3.18
C LYS A 66 4.11 -6.18 1.92
N ALA A 67 4.14 -4.85 2.00
CA ALA A 67 4.50 -3.98 0.90
C ALA A 67 6.02 -3.81 0.81
N ASN A 68 6.52 -3.70 -0.41
CA ASN A 68 7.93 -3.44 -0.66
C ASN A 68 8.24 -1.94 -0.43
N PRO A 69 9.28 -1.59 0.35
CA PRO A 69 9.67 -0.20 0.56
C PRO A 69 9.96 0.56 -0.73
N GLU A 70 10.59 -0.04 -1.74
CA GLU A 70 10.85 0.61 -3.03
C GLU A 70 9.56 0.94 -3.77
N GLN A 71 8.61 0.01 -3.81
CA GLN A 71 7.29 0.25 -4.43
C GLN A 71 6.51 1.33 -3.68
N VAL A 72 6.52 1.29 -2.34
CA VAL A 72 5.87 2.31 -1.52
C VAL A 72 6.49 3.68 -1.75
N ASN A 73 7.81 3.79 -1.75
CA ASN A 73 8.48 5.07 -2.04
C ASN A 73 8.08 5.60 -3.43
N LYS A 74 8.03 4.75 -4.45
CA LYS A 74 7.64 5.15 -5.80
C LYS A 74 6.19 5.62 -5.86
N LEU A 75 5.24 4.80 -5.41
CA LEU A 75 3.80 5.07 -5.47
C LEU A 75 3.42 6.27 -4.60
N LEU A 76 3.98 6.37 -3.40
CA LEU A 76 3.75 7.50 -2.51
C LEU A 76 4.27 8.80 -3.13
N LYS A 77 5.46 8.77 -3.74
CA LYS A 77 6.02 9.94 -4.42
C LYS A 77 5.18 10.36 -5.62
N ASP A 78 4.61 9.40 -6.33
CA ASP A 78 3.69 9.65 -7.45
C ASP A 78 2.43 10.37 -6.95
N LYS A 79 1.74 9.81 -5.95
CA LYS A 79 0.54 10.43 -5.34
C LYS A 79 0.77 11.80 -4.71
N LEU A 80 1.98 12.05 -4.21
CA LEU A 80 2.33 13.32 -3.57
C LEU A 80 2.78 14.40 -4.58
N LYS A 81 3.08 14.01 -5.83
CA LYS A 81 3.46 14.90 -6.93
C LYS A 81 2.28 15.29 -7.83
N GLU A 82 1.19 14.55 -7.77
CA GLU A 82 -0.10 14.90 -8.39
C GLU A 82 -0.76 16.08 -7.65
#